data_AF-A0A7H8U9J0-F1
#
_entry.id   AF-A0A7H8U9J0-F1
#
_cell.length_a   1.000
_cell.length_b   1.000
_cell.length_c   1.000
_cell.angle_alpha   90.00
_cell.angle_beta   90.00
_cell.angle_gamma   90.00
#
_symmetry.space_group_name_H-M   'P 1'
#
loop_
_entity.id
_entity.type
_entity.pdbx_description
1 polymer ?
#
loop_
_entity_poly.entity_id
_entity_poly.type
_entity_poly.pdbx_seq_one_letter_code
_entity_poly.pdbx_strand_id
1 'polypeptide(L)'
;MEIIVYYEGDESVKSWFSSLVDMDVTYKKMPSRNDTSEYTDLPAYVSDILYLDKPDLIVSMQHDGHEKPLLSIEFACCTPQYQHSLQRFSRMLASISSGCPSILIIPSIKRENSGERIYKRSVAIEYGAVRLMDVFKTPCFVLDWPSDENHFLINEKNTQYPLIDSKGIQYLKQFIFECVKSREDINYIESLSKKKLVSTLTDMIRTNAYRAGVPSISNPGGGDKNSTVKLELIDTQELINKISASSPLHKALCSKIPSYILDRKESLVFYPTRITAHAGDPYVGMIGYYDIAFARFGKSTRERYHNMVAYAENVSIKEITDVMGKFVAKSCPFNNPFEPKNAKTYNYHMRYGCKETKSKPVRIYAELADIVIFKDGVLFNAG
;
A
#
# COMPACT_ATOMS: atom_id res chain seq x y z
N MET A 1 -12.65 -6.08 -27.42
CA MET A 1 -11.69 -6.16 -26.29
C MET A 1 -12.50 -6.09 -25.04
N GLU A 2 -12.34 -7.05 -24.13
CA GLU A 2 -13.14 -7.15 -22.90
C GLU A 2 -12.29 -6.65 -21.71
N ILE A 3 -12.85 -5.74 -20.92
CA ILE A 3 -12.26 -5.30 -19.65
C ILE A 3 -12.73 -6.24 -18.55
N ILE A 4 -11.82 -6.65 -17.68
CA ILE A 4 -12.15 -7.40 -16.47
C ILE A 4 -11.86 -6.52 -15.26
N VAL A 5 -12.88 -6.31 -14.42
CA VAL A 5 -12.78 -5.52 -13.20
C VAL A 5 -12.95 -6.42 -11.99
N TYR A 6 -11.88 -6.55 -11.22
CA TYR A 6 -11.96 -7.06 -9.86
C TYR A 6 -12.42 -5.95 -8.94
N TYR A 7 -13.40 -6.21 -8.08
CA TYR A 7 -13.94 -5.20 -7.18
C TYR A 7 -14.12 -5.69 -5.74
N GLU A 8 -13.92 -4.79 -4.79
CA GLU A 8 -14.33 -4.91 -3.39
C GLU A 8 -15.61 -4.08 -3.13
N GLY A 9 -16.35 -4.43 -2.08
CA GLY A 9 -17.55 -3.69 -1.68
C GLY A 9 -18.86 -4.17 -2.32
N ASP A 10 -19.77 -3.22 -2.50
CA ASP A 10 -21.14 -3.46 -2.96
C ASP A 10 -21.26 -3.35 -4.49
N GLU A 11 -22.36 -3.90 -5.02
CA GLU A 11 -22.59 -4.05 -6.45
C GLU A 11 -22.79 -2.72 -7.21
N SER A 12 -23.05 -1.61 -6.51
CA SER A 12 -23.19 -0.29 -7.14
C SER A 12 -21.90 0.22 -7.78
N VAL A 13 -20.73 -0.36 -7.44
CA VAL A 13 -19.47 -0.06 -8.15
C VAL A 13 -19.54 -0.43 -9.62
N LYS A 14 -20.33 -1.46 -9.97
CA LYS A 14 -20.42 -1.98 -11.33
C LYS A 14 -21.08 -0.98 -12.25
N SER A 15 -22.24 -0.46 -11.85
CA SER A 15 -22.93 0.57 -12.64
C SER A 15 -22.12 1.86 -12.72
N TRP A 16 -21.44 2.23 -11.63
CA TRP A 16 -20.57 3.39 -11.60
C TRP A 16 -19.35 3.25 -12.53
N PHE A 17 -18.65 2.11 -12.50
CA PHE A 17 -17.49 1.91 -13.37
C PHE A 17 -17.89 1.74 -14.83
N SER A 18 -18.96 0.99 -15.12
CA SER A 18 -19.48 0.80 -16.49
C SER A 18 -19.88 2.11 -17.16
N SER A 19 -20.20 3.17 -16.43
CA SER A 19 -20.50 4.48 -17.02
C SER A 19 -19.24 5.32 -17.32
N LEU A 20 -18.06 4.88 -16.86
CA LEU A 20 -16.78 5.48 -17.25
C LEU A 20 -16.25 4.99 -18.58
N VAL A 21 -16.57 3.75 -18.95
CA VAL A 21 -15.98 3.05 -20.10
C VAL A 21 -17.04 2.70 -21.14
N ASP A 22 -16.70 2.83 -22.41
CA ASP A 22 -17.56 2.44 -23.53
C ASP A 22 -17.09 1.08 -24.09
N MET A 23 -17.03 0.09 -23.21
CA MET A 23 -16.52 -1.26 -23.49
C MET A 23 -17.27 -2.30 -22.65
N ASP A 24 -17.32 -3.54 -23.14
CA ASP A 24 -17.85 -4.66 -22.35
C ASP A 24 -16.96 -4.91 -21.12
N VAL A 25 -17.62 -5.06 -19.96
CA VAL A 25 -16.95 -5.25 -18.67
C VAL A 25 -17.42 -6.54 -18.01
N THR A 26 -16.49 -7.46 -17.76
CA THR A 26 -16.67 -8.59 -16.84
C THR A 26 -16.34 -8.15 -15.43
N TYR A 27 -17.24 -8.39 -14.48
CA TYR A 27 -16.98 -8.10 -13.08
C TYR A 27 -16.67 -9.36 -12.28
N LYS A 28 -15.57 -9.36 -11.52
CA LYS A 28 -15.17 -10.44 -10.61
C LYS A 28 -15.09 -9.89 -9.19
N LYS A 29 -15.81 -10.49 -8.23
CA LYS A 29 -15.71 -10.04 -6.83
C LYS A 29 -14.38 -10.49 -6.23
N MET A 30 -13.67 -9.59 -5.57
CA MET A 30 -12.44 -9.95 -4.86
C MET A 30 -12.77 -10.83 -3.64
N PRO A 31 -11.92 -11.82 -3.32
CA PRO A 31 -12.08 -12.61 -2.10
C PRO A 31 -12.06 -11.71 -0.87
N SER A 32 -12.92 -11.98 0.11
CA SER A 32 -12.97 -11.20 1.36
C SER A 32 -11.74 -11.41 2.24
N ARG A 33 -11.07 -12.56 2.10
CA ARG A 33 -9.83 -12.93 2.82
C ARG A 33 -8.87 -13.66 1.90
N ASN A 34 -7.58 -13.66 2.27
CA ASN A 34 -6.53 -14.27 1.45
C ASN A 34 -6.34 -15.78 1.73
N ASP A 35 -7.05 -16.33 2.72
CA ASP A 35 -6.98 -17.74 3.12
C ASP A 35 -8.15 -18.59 2.58
N THR A 36 -8.87 -18.10 1.57
CA THR A 36 -9.99 -18.81 0.94
C THR A 36 -9.57 -19.46 -0.38
N SER A 37 -10.35 -20.44 -0.85
CA SER A 37 -10.12 -21.07 -2.15
C SER A 37 -10.21 -20.08 -3.30
N GLU A 38 -11.14 -19.12 -3.24
CA GLU A 38 -11.29 -18.08 -4.26
C GLU A 38 -10.03 -17.24 -4.44
N TYR A 39 -9.25 -17.03 -3.36
CA TYR A 39 -7.97 -16.36 -3.45
C TYR A 39 -6.92 -17.18 -4.20
N THR A 40 -6.92 -18.50 -4.02
CA THR A 40 -6.01 -19.41 -4.74
C THR A 40 -6.32 -19.55 -6.22
N ASP A 41 -7.48 -19.04 -6.65
CA ASP A 41 -7.97 -19.05 -8.04
C ASP A 41 -7.61 -17.75 -8.79
N LEU A 42 -7.12 -16.74 -8.07
CA LEU A 42 -6.75 -15.47 -8.67
C LEU A 42 -5.52 -15.62 -9.58
N PRO A 43 -5.47 -14.86 -10.68
CA PRO A 43 -4.22 -14.65 -11.40
C PRO A 43 -3.15 -14.06 -10.46
N ALA A 44 -1.89 -14.48 -10.64
CA ALA A 44 -0.78 -14.09 -9.76
C ALA A 44 -0.67 -12.57 -9.58
N TYR A 45 -0.84 -11.79 -10.66
CA TYR A 45 -0.77 -10.33 -10.59
C TYR A 45 -1.86 -9.73 -9.68
N VAL A 46 -3.06 -10.33 -9.62
CA VAL A 46 -4.13 -9.87 -8.73
C VAL A 46 -3.75 -10.18 -7.29
N SER A 47 -3.32 -11.42 -7.00
CA SER A 47 -2.89 -11.79 -5.65
C SER A 47 -1.73 -10.94 -5.15
N ASP A 48 -0.77 -10.59 -6.01
CA ASP A 48 0.38 -9.74 -5.68
C ASP A 48 -0.07 -8.31 -5.31
N ILE A 49 -1.04 -7.75 -6.03
CA ILE A 49 -1.64 -6.45 -5.67
C ILE A 49 -2.38 -6.52 -4.33
N LEU A 50 -3.06 -7.64 -4.04
CA LEU A 50 -3.79 -7.85 -2.78
C LEU A 50 -2.89 -8.24 -1.58
N TYR A 51 -1.58 -8.37 -1.79
CA TYR A 51 -0.67 -8.86 -0.75
C TYR A 51 -0.56 -7.90 0.44
N LEU A 52 -0.24 -6.63 0.18
CA LEU A 52 -0.11 -5.65 1.27
C LEU A 52 -1.49 -5.18 1.72
N ASP A 53 -2.33 -4.80 0.76
CA ASP A 53 -3.67 -4.28 1.03
C ASP A 53 -4.55 -4.32 -0.21
N LYS A 54 -5.86 -4.25 -0.05
CA LYS A 54 -6.81 -4.38 -1.16
C LYS A 54 -7.28 -3.01 -1.64
N PRO A 55 -7.04 -2.63 -2.92
CA PRO A 55 -7.71 -1.48 -3.52
C PRO A 55 -9.18 -1.81 -3.83
N ASP A 56 -10.02 -0.80 -3.92
CA ASP A 56 -11.43 -0.98 -4.28
C ASP A 56 -11.61 -1.65 -5.65
N LEU A 57 -10.79 -1.29 -6.64
CA LEU A 57 -10.82 -1.84 -7.99
C LEU A 57 -9.43 -2.25 -8.51
N ILE A 58 -9.37 -3.37 -9.22
CA ILE A 58 -8.26 -3.73 -10.12
C ILE A 58 -8.85 -3.97 -11.49
N VAL A 59 -8.45 -3.12 -12.44
CA VAL A 59 -8.87 -3.17 -13.83
C VAL A 59 -7.82 -3.92 -14.63
N SER A 60 -8.27 -4.83 -15.47
CA SER A 60 -7.44 -5.64 -16.36
C SER A 60 -8.15 -5.81 -17.70
N MET A 61 -7.45 -6.35 -18.69
CA MET A 61 -8.06 -6.67 -19.97
C MET A 61 -7.49 -7.95 -20.54
N GLN A 62 -8.28 -8.61 -21.39
CA GLN A 62 -7.79 -9.67 -22.26
C GLN A 62 -6.95 -9.06 -23.39
N HIS A 63 -5.69 -9.47 -23.49
CA HIS A 63 -4.78 -9.06 -24.53
C HIS A 63 -3.80 -10.20 -24.85
N ASP A 64 -3.69 -10.57 -26.13
CA ASP A 64 -2.96 -11.75 -26.62
C ASP A 64 -3.38 -13.07 -25.95
N GLY A 65 -4.67 -13.24 -25.68
CA GLY A 65 -5.19 -14.46 -25.04
C GLY A 65 -4.88 -14.58 -23.54
N HIS A 66 -4.33 -13.53 -22.92
CA HIS A 66 -4.02 -13.49 -21.50
C HIS A 66 -4.60 -12.25 -20.82
N GLU A 67 -4.99 -12.40 -19.57
CA GLU A 67 -5.45 -11.31 -18.71
C GLU A 67 -4.24 -10.50 -18.21
N LYS A 68 -4.21 -9.18 -18.47
CA LYS A 68 -3.11 -8.28 -18.08
C LYS A 68 -3.63 -7.06 -17.26
N PRO A 69 -2.95 -6.63 -16.17
CA PRO A 69 -3.42 -5.58 -15.27
C PRO A 69 -3.25 -4.17 -15.84
N LEU A 70 -4.33 -3.42 -16.04
CA LEU A 70 -4.32 -2.03 -16.52
C LEU A 70 -4.05 -1.01 -15.43
N LEU A 71 -4.80 -1.03 -14.34
CA LEU A 71 -4.60 -0.10 -13.23
C LEU A 71 -5.36 -0.57 -11.98
N SER A 72 -4.96 -0.08 -10.81
CA SER A 72 -5.78 -0.11 -9.59
C SER A 72 -6.39 1.25 -9.29
N ILE A 73 -7.56 1.25 -8.66
CA ILE A 73 -8.28 2.45 -8.24
C ILE A 73 -8.71 2.26 -6.79
N GLU A 74 -8.44 3.27 -5.97
CA GLU A 74 -8.88 3.37 -4.56
C GLU A 74 -9.70 4.65 -4.38
N PHE A 75 -10.81 4.54 -3.67
CA PHE A 75 -11.65 5.64 -3.24
C PHE A 75 -11.54 5.84 -1.73
N ALA A 76 -11.33 7.08 -1.30
CA ALA A 76 -11.20 7.39 0.11
C ALA A 76 -12.09 8.57 0.50
N CYS A 77 -13.19 8.28 1.20
CA CYS A 77 -14.07 9.30 1.79
C CYS A 77 -13.53 9.89 3.12
N CYS A 78 -12.40 9.38 3.63
CA CYS A 78 -11.87 9.82 4.92
C CYS A 78 -11.44 11.31 4.88
N THR A 79 -11.34 11.94 6.06
CA THR A 79 -10.73 13.27 6.14
C THR A 79 -9.29 13.19 5.62
N PRO A 80 -8.85 14.08 4.71
CA PRO A 80 -7.61 13.90 3.97
C PRO A 80 -6.36 14.34 4.76
N GLN A 81 -6.40 14.18 6.08
CA GLN A 81 -5.27 14.48 6.95
C GLN A 81 -4.17 13.42 6.83
N TYR A 82 -2.95 13.82 7.19
CA TYR A 82 -1.71 13.05 7.06
C TYR A 82 -1.87 11.55 7.37
N GLN A 83 -2.26 11.18 8.58
CA GLN A 83 -2.38 9.77 8.99
C GLN A 83 -3.47 9.01 8.21
N HIS A 84 -4.60 9.65 7.94
CA HIS A 84 -5.75 9.01 7.28
C HIS A 84 -5.47 8.73 5.81
N SER A 85 -4.82 9.67 5.11
CA SER A 85 -4.41 9.47 3.72
C SER A 85 -3.32 8.40 3.61
N LEU A 86 -2.31 8.43 4.48
CA LEU A 86 -1.20 7.48 4.42
C LEU A 86 -1.57 6.05 4.80
N GLN A 87 -2.67 5.82 5.52
CA GLN A 87 -3.22 4.47 5.73
C GLN A 87 -3.58 3.76 4.41
N ARG A 88 -3.80 4.50 3.31
CA ARG A 88 -4.10 3.94 1.98
C ARG A 88 -2.86 3.64 1.16
N PHE A 89 -1.68 4.09 1.61
CA PHE A 89 -0.44 4.04 0.82
C PHE A 89 -0.02 2.61 0.45
N SER A 90 -0.26 1.63 1.32
CA SER A 90 0.07 0.22 1.06
C SER A 90 -0.61 -0.35 -0.19
N ARG A 91 -1.83 0.13 -0.52
CA ARG A 91 -2.55 -0.27 -1.74
C ARG A 91 -1.85 0.22 -3.00
N MET A 92 -1.41 1.48 -2.98
CA MET A 92 -0.65 2.10 -4.07
C MET A 92 0.70 1.42 -4.23
N LEU A 93 1.41 1.17 -3.13
CA LEU A 93 2.70 0.48 -3.12
C LEU A 93 2.61 -0.94 -3.70
N ALA A 94 1.63 -1.74 -3.28
CA ALA A 94 1.45 -3.09 -3.82
C ALA A 94 1.14 -3.10 -5.32
N SER A 95 0.32 -2.15 -5.77
CA SER A 95 -0.01 -1.99 -7.19
C SER A 95 1.24 -1.64 -8.01
N ILE A 96 1.93 -0.58 -7.61
CA ILE A 96 3.06 -0.01 -8.34
C ILE A 96 4.27 -0.95 -8.35
N SER A 97 4.55 -1.63 -7.23
CA SER A 97 5.62 -2.63 -7.14
C SER A 97 5.39 -3.84 -8.04
N SER A 98 4.12 -4.15 -8.34
CA SER A 98 3.72 -5.19 -9.29
C SER A 98 3.65 -4.70 -10.75
N GLY A 99 4.10 -3.46 -11.02
CA GLY A 99 4.03 -2.87 -12.36
C GLY A 99 2.62 -2.46 -12.81
N CYS A 100 1.68 -2.33 -11.87
CA CYS A 100 0.31 -1.89 -12.13
C CYS A 100 0.16 -0.40 -11.76
N PRO A 101 -0.17 0.49 -12.71
CA PRO A 101 -0.49 1.88 -12.41
C PRO A 101 -1.58 2.01 -11.34
N SER A 102 -1.54 3.08 -10.55
CA SER A 102 -2.45 3.23 -9.42
C SER A 102 -3.01 4.65 -9.32
N ILE A 103 -4.32 4.75 -9.06
CA ILE A 103 -5.01 6.00 -8.81
C ILE A 103 -5.67 5.95 -7.44
N LEU A 104 -5.38 6.95 -6.60
CA LEU A 104 -6.13 7.22 -5.37
C LEU A 104 -7.04 8.43 -5.59
N ILE A 105 -8.33 8.28 -5.33
CA ILE A 105 -9.30 9.38 -5.34
C ILE A 105 -9.66 9.73 -3.90
N ILE A 106 -9.28 10.93 -3.48
CA ILE A 106 -9.42 11.40 -2.10
C ILE A 106 -9.64 12.92 -2.10
N PRO A 107 -10.47 13.48 -1.20
CA PRO A 107 -10.68 14.92 -1.14
C PRO A 107 -9.38 15.70 -0.98
N SER A 108 -9.28 16.81 -1.70
CA SER A 108 -8.31 17.88 -1.43
C SER A 108 -8.69 18.67 -0.16
N ILE A 109 -9.98 18.73 0.17
CA ILE A 109 -10.54 19.39 1.34
C ILE A 109 -11.81 18.66 1.78
N LYS A 110 -12.00 18.49 3.10
CA LYS A 110 -13.22 17.88 3.66
C LYS A 110 -13.54 18.42 5.04
N ARG A 111 -14.80 18.75 5.30
CA ARG A 111 -15.37 18.98 6.63
C ARG A 111 -15.63 17.65 7.34
N GLU A 112 -15.41 17.63 8.65
CA GLU A 112 -15.75 16.48 9.48
C GLU A 112 -17.24 16.15 9.40
N ASN A 113 -17.61 14.86 9.35
CA ASN A 113 -19.00 14.45 9.19
C ASN A 113 -19.91 14.93 10.35
N SER A 114 -19.35 15.09 11.55
CA SER A 114 -20.06 15.46 12.77
C SER A 114 -19.61 16.80 13.37
N GLY A 115 -18.76 17.56 12.67
CA GLY A 115 -18.09 18.74 13.24
C GLY A 115 -17.94 19.90 12.26
N GLU A 116 -17.39 21.01 12.75
CA GLU A 116 -17.09 22.21 11.93
C GLU A 116 -15.67 22.22 11.37
N ARG A 117 -14.84 21.27 11.81
CA ARG A 117 -13.44 21.25 11.44
C ARG A 117 -13.26 20.89 9.97
N ILE A 118 -12.48 21.71 9.28
CA ILE A 118 -12.10 21.50 7.88
C ILE A 118 -10.67 20.96 7.82
N TYR A 119 -10.50 19.87 7.08
CA TYR A 119 -9.23 19.22 6.85
C TYR A 119 -8.80 19.42 5.40
N LYS A 120 -7.53 19.76 5.19
CA LYS A 120 -6.92 19.86 3.86
C LYS A 120 -6.01 18.66 3.63
N ARG A 121 -5.90 18.26 2.37
CA ARG A 121 -5.06 17.13 1.97
C ARG A 121 -3.60 17.39 2.30
N SER A 122 -3.03 16.50 3.08
CA SER A 122 -1.59 16.49 3.37
C SER A 122 -0.78 16.30 2.08
N VAL A 123 0.32 17.04 1.91
CA VAL A 123 1.18 16.87 0.73
C VAL A 123 1.89 15.52 0.71
N ALA A 124 2.03 14.87 1.87
CA ALA A 124 2.69 13.57 2.02
C ALA A 124 2.15 12.47 1.08
N ILE A 125 0.83 12.37 0.88
CA ILE A 125 0.28 11.33 0.00
C ILE A 125 0.66 11.58 -1.48
N GLU A 126 0.71 12.85 -1.89
CA GLU A 126 1.12 13.26 -3.24
C GLU A 126 2.64 13.11 -3.41
N TYR A 127 3.44 13.49 -2.41
CA TYR A 127 4.88 13.25 -2.40
C TYR A 127 5.21 11.75 -2.46
N GLY A 128 4.50 10.93 -1.67
CA GLY A 128 4.64 9.49 -1.71
C GLY A 128 4.33 8.91 -3.09
N ALA A 129 3.28 9.40 -3.77
CA ALA A 129 2.96 9.00 -5.13
C ALA A 129 4.05 9.40 -6.15
N VAL A 130 4.62 10.62 -6.02
CA VAL A 130 5.79 11.05 -6.82
C VAL A 130 6.96 10.10 -6.59
N ARG A 131 7.27 9.77 -5.33
CA ARG A 131 8.36 8.85 -4.99
C ARG A 131 8.12 7.44 -5.51
N LEU A 132 6.88 6.94 -5.49
CA LEU A 132 6.51 5.67 -6.13
C LEU A 132 6.82 5.70 -7.64
N MET A 133 6.44 6.77 -8.34
CA MET A 133 6.75 6.93 -9.77
C MET A 133 8.25 6.99 -10.02
N ASP A 134 9.00 7.73 -9.20
CA ASP A 134 10.44 7.88 -9.36
C ASP A 134 11.19 6.56 -9.16
N VAL A 135 10.77 5.74 -8.19
CA VAL A 135 11.42 4.46 -7.85
C VAL A 135 11.03 3.36 -8.85
N PHE A 136 9.74 3.20 -9.12
CA PHE A 136 9.24 2.06 -9.90
C PHE A 136 9.09 2.34 -11.39
N LYS A 137 9.08 3.62 -11.78
CA LYS A 137 8.82 4.10 -13.16
C LYS A 137 7.43 3.73 -13.68
N THR A 138 6.46 3.60 -12.78
CA THR A 138 5.07 3.25 -13.07
C THR A 138 4.17 4.43 -12.68
N PRO A 139 3.23 4.89 -13.53
CA PRO A 139 2.35 6.01 -13.21
C PRO A 139 1.52 5.80 -11.93
N CYS A 140 1.52 6.81 -11.06
CA CYS A 140 0.83 6.78 -9.78
C CYS A 140 0.27 8.17 -9.45
N PHE A 141 -1.06 8.29 -9.35
CA PHE A 141 -1.70 9.60 -9.22
C PHE A 141 -2.68 9.68 -8.06
N VAL A 142 -2.82 10.89 -7.52
CA VAL A 142 -3.82 11.25 -6.51
C VAL A 142 -4.76 12.27 -7.15
N LEU A 143 -6.02 11.89 -7.33
CA LEU A 143 -7.07 12.70 -7.95
C LEU A 143 -8.06 13.17 -6.89
N ASP A 144 -8.78 14.25 -7.20
CA ASP A 144 -9.67 14.92 -6.26
C ASP A 144 -11.05 14.27 -6.24
N TRP A 145 -11.56 14.01 -5.04
CA TRP A 145 -12.99 13.84 -4.79
C TRP A 145 -13.58 15.21 -4.42
N PRO A 146 -14.47 15.79 -5.24
CA PRO A 146 -14.92 17.15 -5.02
C PRO A 146 -15.77 17.29 -3.76
N SER A 147 -15.63 18.43 -3.10
CA SER A 147 -16.51 18.88 -2.02
C SER A 147 -17.45 20.00 -2.48
N ASP A 148 -18.59 20.16 -1.83
CA ASP A 148 -19.45 21.33 -2.00
C ASP A 148 -18.84 22.59 -1.36
N GLU A 149 -19.58 23.70 -1.42
CA GLU A 149 -19.23 24.99 -0.82
C GLU A 149 -19.07 24.96 0.71
N ASN A 150 -19.66 23.97 1.38
CA ASN A 150 -19.55 23.73 2.82
C ASN A 150 -18.48 22.67 3.16
N HIS A 151 -17.72 22.25 2.15
CA HIS A 151 -16.70 21.21 2.21
C HIS A 151 -17.19 19.81 2.59
N PHE A 152 -18.49 19.51 2.41
CA PHE A 152 -18.96 18.12 2.43
C PHE A 152 -18.64 17.44 1.10
N LEU A 153 -18.29 16.15 1.14
CA LEU A 153 -18.05 15.42 -0.09
C LEU A 153 -19.33 15.33 -0.91
N ILE A 154 -19.24 15.73 -2.17
CA ILE A 154 -20.36 15.60 -3.09
C ILE A 154 -20.61 14.10 -3.30
N ASN A 155 -21.88 13.71 -3.20
CA ASN A 155 -22.39 12.35 -3.41
C ASN A 155 -22.12 11.32 -2.29
N GLU A 156 -21.35 11.64 -1.25
CA GLU A 156 -20.98 10.70 -0.16
C GLU A 156 -22.20 10.09 0.56
N LYS A 157 -23.30 10.85 0.67
CA LYS A 157 -24.54 10.37 1.32
C LYS A 157 -25.31 9.33 0.49
N ASN A 158 -25.14 9.36 -0.84
CA ASN A 158 -25.92 8.54 -1.75
C ASN A 158 -25.14 7.28 -2.17
N THR A 159 -23.82 7.38 -2.23
CA THR A 159 -22.94 6.30 -2.66
C THR A 159 -21.52 6.52 -2.16
N GLN A 160 -20.73 5.45 -2.15
CA GLN A 160 -19.31 5.48 -1.85
C GLN A 160 -18.43 5.86 -3.06
N TYR A 161 -19.02 6.44 -4.12
CA TYR A 161 -18.30 6.88 -5.32
C TYR A 161 -18.56 8.35 -5.70
N PRO A 162 -17.55 9.06 -6.23
CA PRO A 162 -17.68 10.44 -6.68
C PRO A 162 -18.56 10.57 -7.94
N LEU A 163 -19.08 11.78 -8.19
CA LEU A 163 -19.81 12.06 -9.44
C LEU A 163 -18.92 11.87 -10.67
N ILE A 164 -19.47 11.25 -11.72
CA ILE A 164 -18.76 10.92 -12.95
C ILE A 164 -18.27 12.15 -13.71
N ASP A 165 -19.05 13.24 -13.67
CA ASP A 165 -18.71 14.48 -14.38
C ASP A 165 -17.73 15.36 -13.61
N SER A 166 -17.30 14.94 -12.42
CA SER A 166 -16.29 15.70 -11.66
C SER A 166 -14.92 15.67 -12.34
N LYS A 167 -14.15 16.75 -12.19
CA LYS A 167 -12.85 16.92 -12.85
C LYS A 167 -11.88 15.76 -12.56
N GLY A 168 -11.82 15.27 -11.32
CA GLY A 168 -11.00 14.12 -10.95
C GLY A 168 -11.39 12.84 -11.70
N ILE A 169 -12.69 12.62 -11.89
CA ILE A 169 -13.20 11.43 -12.59
C ILE A 169 -13.09 11.55 -14.11
N GLN A 170 -13.15 12.77 -14.66
CA GLN A 170 -12.80 12.99 -16.06
C GLN A 170 -11.32 12.65 -16.35
N TYR A 171 -10.40 12.98 -15.44
CA TYR A 171 -9.01 12.53 -15.55
C TYR A 171 -8.88 11.01 -15.43
N LEU A 172 -9.59 10.38 -14.49
CA LEU A 172 -9.62 8.92 -14.38
C LEU A 172 -10.12 8.27 -15.68
N LYS A 173 -11.24 8.75 -16.24
CA LYS A 173 -11.81 8.25 -17.49
C LYS A 173 -10.82 8.33 -18.65
N GLN A 174 -10.18 9.50 -18.83
CA GLN A 174 -9.14 9.66 -19.84
C GLN A 174 -7.93 8.76 -19.58
N PHE A 175 -7.54 8.56 -18.31
CA PHE A 175 -6.42 7.70 -17.96
C PHE A 175 -6.71 6.21 -18.24
N ILE A 176 -7.92 5.72 -17.92
CA ILE A 176 -8.35 4.37 -18.28
C ILE A 176 -8.26 4.17 -19.80
N PHE A 177 -8.74 5.14 -20.58
CA PHE A 177 -8.65 5.09 -22.03
C PHE A 177 -7.19 5.03 -22.54
N GLU A 178 -6.30 5.84 -21.97
CA GLU A 178 -4.87 5.78 -22.30
C GLU A 178 -4.22 4.47 -21.86
N CYS A 179 -4.64 3.87 -20.75
CA CYS A 179 -4.20 2.54 -20.33
C CYS A 179 -4.60 1.47 -21.36
N VAL A 180 -5.86 1.46 -21.80
CA VAL A 180 -6.34 0.52 -22.81
C VAL A 180 -5.55 0.69 -24.11
N LYS A 181 -5.41 1.92 -24.61
CA LYS A 181 -4.63 2.20 -25.83
C LYS A 181 -3.16 1.81 -25.72
N SER A 182 -2.54 2.01 -24.55
CA SER A 182 -1.12 1.69 -24.36
C SER A 182 -0.88 0.20 -24.20
N ARG A 183 -1.92 -0.59 -23.89
CA ARG A 183 -1.77 -2.04 -23.70
C ARG A 183 -1.47 -2.80 -24.99
N GLU A 184 -1.81 -2.21 -26.13
CA GLU A 184 -1.42 -2.73 -27.44
C GLU A 184 0.10 -2.78 -27.64
N ASP A 185 0.87 -2.04 -26.82
CA ASP A 185 2.32 -2.10 -26.79
C ASP A 185 2.80 -3.13 -25.74
N ILE A 186 3.74 -3.98 -26.14
CA ILE A 186 4.39 -4.94 -25.25
C ILE A 186 5.07 -4.24 -24.05
N ASN A 187 5.60 -3.05 -24.26
CA ASN A 187 6.18 -2.17 -23.25
C ASN A 187 5.11 -1.21 -22.71
N TYR A 188 4.01 -1.78 -22.20
CA TYR A 188 2.83 -1.07 -21.72
C TYR A 188 3.14 0.21 -20.90
N ILE A 189 4.00 0.09 -19.89
CA ILE A 189 4.33 1.22 -18.99
C ILE A 189 5.09 2.32 -19.71
N GLU A 190 5.99 1.96 -20.63
CA GLU A 190 6.74 2.93 -21.41
C GLU A 190 5.81 3.68 -22.38
N SER A 191 4.93 2.93 -23.06
CA SER A 191 3.91 3.49 -23.96
C SER A 191 2.95 4.44 -23.24
N LEU A 192 2.49 4.04 -22.04
CA LEU A 192 1.62 4.85 -21.19
C LEU A 192 2.34 6.11 -20.69
N SER A 193 3.61 6.01 -20.32
CA SER A 193 4.40 7.13 -19.79
C SER A 193 4.60 8.25 -20.82
N LYS A 194 4.53 7.93 -22.12
CA LYS A 194 4.65 8.91 -23.23
C LYS A 194 3.37 9.69 -23.49
N LYS A 195 2.25 9.35 -22.87
CA LYS A 195 0.96 10.03 -23.12
C LYS A 195 0.94 11.42 -22.51
N LYS A 196 0.38 12.39 -23.26
CA LYS A 196 0.26 13.80 -22.82
C LYS A 196 -0.47 13.95 -21.49
N LEU A 197 -1.52 13.15 -21.27
CA LEU A 197 -2.25 13.12 -20.01
C LEU A 197 -1.34 12.73 -18.85
N VAL A 198 -0.50 11.70 -19.02
CA VAL A 198 0.41 11.22 -17.98
C VAL A 198 1.45 12.28 -17.61
N SER A 199 1.99 13.01 -18.60
CA SER A 199 2.84 14.18 -18.32
C SER A 199 2.09 15.25 -17.52
N THR A 200 0.88 15.61 -17.95
CA THR A 200 0.04 16.61 -17.27
C THR A 200 -0.23 16.23 -15.81
N LEU A 201 -0.61 14.98 -15.56
CA LEU A 201 -0.89 14.47 -14.21
C LEU A 201 0.38 14.41 -13.35
N THR A 202 1.52 14.08 -13.97
CA THR A 202 2.83 14.08 -13.31
C THR A 202 3.23 15.48 -12.85
N ASP A 203 3.07 16.47 -13.71
CA ASP A 203 3.39 17.87 -13.38
C ASP A 203 2.45 18.41 -12.29
N MET A 204 1.16 18.09 -12.38
CA MET A 204 0.16 18.45 -11.37
C MET A 204 0.49 17.85 -10.00
N ILE A 205 0.78 16.55 -9.93
CA ILE A 205 1.06 15.89 -8.65
C ILE A 205 2.40 16.33 -8.06
N ARG A 206 3.43 16.57 -8.89
CA ARG A 206 4.71 17.14 -8.42
C ARG A 206 4.51 18.55 -7.87
N THR A 207 3.77 19.40 -8.57
CA THR A 207 3.43 20.76 -8.09
C THR A 207 2.75 20.70 -6.72
N ASN A 208 1.78 19.79 -6.55
CA ASN A 208 1.08 19.65 -5.28
C ASN A 208 1.96 19.05 -4.17
N ALA A 209 2.79 18.06 -4.49
CA ALA A 209 3.67 17.39 -3.55
C ALA A 209 4.70 18.34 -2.90
N TYR A 210 5.16 19.34 -3.66
CA TYR A 210 6.19 20.27 -3.22
C TYR A 210 5.68 21.66 -2.83
N ARG A 211 4.36 21.90 -2.89
CA ARG A 211 3.75 23.22 -2.61
C ARG A 211 4.03 23.77 -1.20
N ALA A 212 4.42 22.91 -0.28
CA ALA A 212 4.73 23.24 1.11
C ALA A 212 6.19 22.91 1.48
N GLY A 213 7.09 22.86 0.47
CA GLY A 213 8.46 22.37 0.61
C GLY A 213 8.57 20.85 0.46
N VAL A 214 9.80 20.36 0.37
CA VAL A 214 10.09 18.92 0.25
C VAL A 214 9.90 18.25 1.62
N PRO A 215 9.04 17.22 1.75
CA PRO A 215 8.93 16.46 2.99
C PRO A 215 10.28 15.88 3.41
N SER A 216 10.55 15.88 4.71
CA SER A 216 11.81 15.42 5.29
C SER A 216 11.56 14.46 6.46
N ILE A 217 12.59 13.81 7.00
CA ILE A 217 12.44 12.93 8.17
C ILE A 217 11.91 13.70 9.39
N SER A 218 12.35 14.94 9.61
CA SER A 218 11.89 15.80 10.71
C SER A 218 10.50 16.39 10.46
N ASN A 219 10.10 16.57 9.21
CA ASN A 219 8.75 16.95 8.84
C ASN A 219 8.19 16.11 7.67
N PRO A 220 7.77 14.87 7.95
CA PRO A 220 7.35 13.94 6.91
C PRO A 220 6.01 14.29 6.27
N GLY A 221 5.28 15.26 6.85
CA GLY A 221 4.03 15.80 6.32
C GLY A 221 4.21 17.00 5.37
N GLY A 222 5.37 17.65 5.37
CA GLY A 222 5.62 18.94 4.71
C GLY A 222 5.07 20.16 5.49
N GLY A 223 5.48 21.37 5.12
CA GLY A 223 5.00 22.66 5.68
C GLY A 223 5.72 23.18 6.95
N ASP A 224 5.14 24.19 7.59
CA ASP A 224 5.76 24.93 8.70
C ASP A 224 5.51 24.32 10.09
N LYS A 225 4.71 23.26 10.18
CA LYS A 225 4.38 22.58 11.45
C LYS A 225 5.12 21.25 11.54
N ASN A 226 5.87 21.04 12.62
CA ASN A 226 6.47 19.74 12.91
C ASN A 226 5.38 18.66 12.97
N SER A 227 5.52 17.62 12.16
CA SER A 227 4.66 16.44 12.24
C SER A 227 4.75 15.84 13.64
N THR A 228 3.63 15.33 14.14
CA THR A 228 3.58 14.63 15.44
C THR A 228 4.17 13.21 15.37
N VAL A 229 4.54 12.73 14.17
CA VAL A 229 5.19 11.44 14.02
C VAL A 229 6.65 11.53 14.42
N LYS A 230 7.01 10.66 15.36
CA LYS A 230 8.39 10.43 15.76
C LYS A 230 9.09 9.54 14.73
N LEU A 231 9.92 10.14 13.88
CA LEU A 231 10.91 9.45 13.05
C LEU A 231 12.30 9.84 13.52
N GLU A 232 13.19 8.87 13.70
CA GLU A 232 14.57 9.10 14.11
C GLU A 232 15.52 8.48 13.10
N LEU A 233 16.56 9.21 12.70
CA LEU A 233 17.67 8.66 11.96
C LEU A 233 18.81 8.38 12.95
N ILE A 234 19.21 7.12 13.07
CA ILE A 234 20.21 6.66 14.03
C ILE A 234 21.30 5.90 13.29
N ASP A 235 22.55 6.07 13.69
CA ASP A 235 23.64 5.22 13.21
C ASP A 235 23.32 3.74 13.46
N THR A 236 23.47 2.90 12.45
CA THR A 236 23.05 1.50 12.51
C THR A 236 23.85 0.72 13.56
N GLN A 237 25.14 1.01 13.73
CA GLN A 237 25.95 0.36 14.75
C GLN A 237 25.55 0.82 16.15
N GLU A 238 25.25 2.11 16.32
CA GLU A 238 24.71 2.64 17.58
C GLU A 238 23.38 1.97 17.95
N LEU A 239 22.46 1.83 16.98
CA LEU A 239 21.19 1.15 17.18
C LEU A 239 21.39 -0.31 17.59
N ILE A 240 22.27 -1.06 16.91
CA ILE A 240 22.56 -2.46 17.23
C ILE A 240 23.17 -2.59 18.62
N ASN A 241 24.04 -1.66 19.02
CA ASN A 241 24.62 -1.63 20.35
C ASN A 241 23.53 -1.41 21.42
N LYS A 242 22.58 -0.50 21.18
CA LYS A 242 21.42 -0.27 22.06
C LYS A 242 20.54 -1.53 22.18
N ILE A 243 20.22 -2.19 21.06
CA ILE A 243 19.44 -3.44 21.07
C ILE A 243 20.20 -4.51 21.87
N SER A 244 21.48 -4.72 21.55
CA SER A 244 22.32 -5.74 22.20
C SER A 244 22.48 -5.53 23.70
N ALA A 245 22.54 -4.27 24.15
CA ALA A 245 22.62 -3.93 25.57
C ALA A 245 21.32 -4.17 26.35
N SER A 246 20.18 -4.35 25.66
CA SER A 246 18.86 -4.44 26.31
C SER A 246 18.68 -5.72 27.14
N SER A 247 19.18 -6.87 26.67
CA SER A 247 19.20 -8.11 27.46
C SER A 247 20.16 -9.16 26.86
N PRO A 248 20.54 -10.23 27.60
CA PRO A 248 21.33 -11.32 27.05
C PRO A 248 20.68 -11.99 25.81
N LEU A 249 19.35 -12.06 25.78
CA LEU A 249 18.61 -12.57 24.63
C LEU A 249 18.78 -11.67 23.41
N HIS A 250 18.64 -10.34 23.57
CA HIS A 250 18.87 -9.40 22.47
C HIS A 250 20.30 -9.47 21.94
N LYS A 251 21.29 -9.56 22.84
CA LYS A 251 22.70 -9.76 22.46
C LYS A 251 22.89 -11.01 21.63
N ALA A 252 22.28 -12.13 22.04
CA ALA A 252 22.35 -13.39 21.29
C ALA A 252 21.66 -13.27 19.91
N LEU A 253 20.51 -12.59 19.82
CA LEU A 253 19.81 -12.37 18.55
C LEU A 253 20.61 -11.47 17.59
N CYS A 254 21.25 -10.41 18.10
CA CYS A 254 22.07 -9.50 17.30
C CYS A 254 23.30 -10.18 16.68
N SER A 255 23.74 -11.33 17.20
CA SER A 255 24.81 -12.12 16.57
C SER A 255 24.43 -12.69 15.19
N LYS A 256 23.15 -12.69 14.84
CA LYS A 256 22.59 -13.23 13.59
C LYS A 256 22.11 -12.15 12.63
N ILE A 257 22.54 -10.90 12.82
CA ILE A 257 22.12 -9.81 11.94
C ILE A 257 22.62 -10.09 10.52
N PRO A 258 21.73 -10.08 9.52
CA PRO A 258 22.12 -10.16 8.12
C PRO A 258 23.08 -9.04 7.70
N SER A 259 24.09 -9.35 6.88
CA SER A 259 25.14 -8.39 6.48
C SER A 259 24.58 -7.12 5.83
N TYR A 260 23.56 -7.25 4.98
CA TYR A 260 22.96 -6.12 4.27
C TYR A 260 22.36 -5.04 5.19
N ILE A 261 22.01 -5.39 6.43
CA ILE A 261 21.57 -4.41 7.44
C ILE A 261 22.78 -3.64 7.95
N LEU A 262 23.89 -4.34 8.19
CA LEU A 262 25.16 -3.76 8.66
C LEU A 262 25.84 -2.89 7.59
N ASP A 263 25.64 -3.21 6.32
CA ASP A 263 26.21 -2.46 5.19
C ASP A 263 25.65 -1.04 5.08
N ARG A 264 24.49 -0.77 5.70
CA ARG A 264 23.88 0.56 5.74
C ARG A 264 24.31 1.30 7.00
N LYS A 265 24.77 2.54 6.81
CA LYS A 265 25.28 3.38 7.90
C LYS A 265 24.21 3.82 8.89
N GLU A 266 23.00 4.06 8.40
CA GLU A 266 21.92 4.67 9.18
C GLU A 266 20.64 3.86 9.09
N SER A 267 19.83 3.95 10.15
CA SER A 267 18.55 3.31 10.33
C SER A 267 17.48 4.36 10.57
N LEU A 268 16.42 4.36 9.74
CA LEU A 268 15.22 5.16 9.93
C LEU A 268 14.26 4.40 10.86
N VAL A 269 14.11 4.91 12.07
CA VAL A 269 13.31 4.34 13.15
C VAL A 269 11.96 5.04 13.24
N PHE A 270 10.89 4.26 13.28
CA PHE A 270 9.55 4.74 13.64
C PHE A 270 8.98 3.87 14.77
N TYR A 271 8.00 4.40 15.51
CA TYR A 271 7.53 3.82 16.78
C TYR A 271 6.07 3.39 16.70
N PRO A 272 5.76 2.21 16.13
CA PRO A 272 4.40 1.69 16.11
C PRO A 272 3.96 1.25 17.50
N THR A 273 2.66 1.41 17.79
CA THR A 273 2.09 1.05 19.11
C THR A 273 1.25 -0.22 19.08
N ARG A 274 0.78 -0.65 17.90
CA ARG A 274 -0.11 -1.80 17.73
C ARG A 274 0.29 -2.67 16.52
N ILE A 275 1.38 -3.43 16.63
CA ILE A 275 1.89 -4.27 15.53
C ILE A 275 0.93 -5.40 15.13
N THR A 276 0.10 -5.92 16.05
CA THR A 276 -0.76 -7.11 15.83
C THR A 276 -2.27 -6.82 15.74
N ALA A 277 -2.71 -5.59 16.01
CA ALA A 277 -4.13 -5.27 16.12
C ALA A 277 -4.87 -5.41 14.77
N HIS A 278 -6.01 -6.11 14.78
CA HIS A 278 -6.84 -6.35 13.60
C HIS A 278 -7.38 -5.07 12.95
N ALA A 279 -7.81 -4.11 13.78
CA ALA A 279 -7.98 -2.72 13.35
C ALA A 279 -6.57 -2.13 13.27
N GLY A 280 -5.92 -2.34 12.14
CA GLY A 280 -4.52 -2.01 11.91
C GLY A 280 -4.18 -0.64 12.49
N ASP A 281 -3.06 -0.58 13.22
CA ASP A 281 -2.47 0.69 13.62
C ASP A 281 -2.47 1.64 12.40
N PRO A 282 -2.85 2.93 12.53
CA PRO A 282 -2.62 3.90 11.47
C PRO A 282 -1.21 3.77 10.85
N TYR A 283 -0.20 3.41 11.65
CA TYR A 283 1.18 3.21 11.22
C TYR A 283 1.42 2.05 10.23
N VAL A 284 0.51 1.06 10.17
CA VAL A 284 0.64 -0.08 9.24
C VAL A 284 0.68 0.42 7.79
N GLY A 285 -0.17 1.38 7.41
CA GLY A 285 -0.08 1.95 6.05
C GLY A 285 1.09 2.92 5.89
N MET A 286 1.51 3.57 6.98
CA MET A 286 2.51 4.65 6.95
C MET A 286 3.94 4.16 6.78
N ILE A 287 4.30 2.96 7.23
CA ILE A 287 5.64 2.40 7.01
C ILE A 287 5.98 2.33 5.52
N GLY A 288 5.00 2.01 4.66
CA GLY A 288 5.20 2.02 3.21
C GLY A 288 5.56 3.39 2.68
N TYR A 289 4.94 4.45 3.23
CA TYR A 289 5.31 5.81 2.90
C TYR A 289 6.72 6.15 3.37
N TYR A 290 7.07 5.88 4.64
CA TYR A 290 8.40 6.19 5.17
C TYR A 290 9.51 5.50 4.40
N ASP A 291 9.30 4.23 4.05
CA ASP A 291 10.20 3.45 3.24
C ASP A 291 10.47 4.13 1.88
N ILE A 292 9.40 4.43 1.14
CA ILE A 292 9.49 5.02 -0.20
C ILE A 292 9.96 6.48 -0.20
N ALA A 293 9.54 7.24 0.81
CA ALA A 293 9.82 8.66 0.94
C ALA A 293 11.26 8.93 1.35
N PHE A 294 11.81 8.12 2.26
CA PHE A 294 13.02 8.48 3.01
C PHE A 294 14.09 7.37 3.04
N ALA A 295 13.73 6.09 2.91
CA ALA A 295 14.70 5.01 3.02
C ALA A 295 15.14 4.42 1.68
N ARG A 296 14.29 4.45 0.65
CA ARG A 296 14.46 3.66 -0.57
C ARG A 296 14.88 4.47 -1.80
N PHE A 297 15.74 3.87 -2.63
CA PHE A 297 16.13 4.41 -3.94
C PHE A 297 15.85 3.48 -5.13
N GLY A 298 15.76 2.16 -4.91
CA GLY A 298 15.47 1.18 -5.96
C GLY A 298 14.18 0.38 -5.70
N LYS A 299 13.89 -0.60 -6.55
CA LYS A 299 12.62 -1.33 -6.53
C LYS A 299 12.55 -2.35 -5.39
N SER A 300 13.67 -2.92 -4.98
CA SER A 300 13.75 -3.92 -3.92
C SER A 300 13.99 -3.32 -2.53
N THR A 301 13.53 -4.00 -1.47
CA THR A 301 13.83 -3.72 -0.04
C THR A 301 15.33 -3.70 0.25
N ARG A 302 16.12 -4.32 -0.63
CA ARG A 302 17.58 -4.28 -0.62
C ARG A 302 18.15 -2.93 -1.05
N GLU A 303 17.45 -2.21 -1.93
CA GLU A 303 17.91 -0.96 -2.54
C GLU A 303 17.46 0.26 -1.70
N ARG A 304 18.01 0.33 -0.49
CA ARG A 304 17.76 1.39 0.49
C ARG A 304 19.03 2.11 0.93
N TYR A 305 18.91 3.41 1.16
CA TYR A 305 19.90 4.23 1.86
C TYR A 305 19.96 3.91 3.35
N HIS A 306 18.79 3.69 3.96
CA HIS A 306 18.65 3.49 5.40
C HIS A 306 17.88 2.19 5.70
N ASN A 307 18.22 1.53 6.80
CA ASN A 307 17.40 0.43 7.29
C ASN A 307 16.02 0.96 7.73
N MET A 308 14.94 0.26 7.40
CA MET A 308 13.61 0.55 7.93
C MET A 308 13.39 -0.19 9.25
N VAL A 309 13.18 0.54 10.35
CA VAL A 309 13.10 -0.05 11.69
C VAL A 309 11.77 0.27 12.37
N ALA A 310 11.05 -0.78 12.75
CA ALA A 310 9.83 -0.71 13.56
C ALA A 310 10.19 -0.93 15.03
N TYR A 311 10.19 0.13 15.84
CA TYR A 311 10.51 0.05 17.27
C TYR A 311 9.22 0.04 18.11
N ALA A 312 8.73 -1.16 18.43
CA ALA A 312 7.58 -1.36 19.32
C ALA A 312 8.01 -1.70 20.74
N GLU A 313 8.55 -0.70 21.44
CA GLU A 313 9.15 -0.83 22.77
C GLU A 313 8.20 -1.41 23.84
N ASN A 314 6.88 -1.25 23.66
CA ASN A 314 5.86 -1.69 24.61
C ASN A 314 5.16 -2.99 24.21
N VAL A 315 5.52 -3.57 23.06
CA VAL A 315 4.91 -4.79 22.53
C VAL A 315 5.83 -5.98 22.84
N SER A 316 5.25 -7.08 23.32
CA SER A 316 6.00 -8.33 23.49
C SER A 316 6.13 -9.05 22.15
N ILE A 317 7.28 -9.66 21.87
CA ILE A 317 7.43 -10.60 20.75
C ILE A 317 6.42 -11.76 20.86
N LYS A 318 5.98 -12.08 22.08
CA LYS A 318 4.94 -13.08 22.34
C LYS A 318 3.64 -12.78 21.60
N GLU A 319 3.29 -11.51 21.43
CA GLU A 319 2.07 -11.14 20.68
C GLU A 319 2.13 -11.61 19.23
N ILE A 320 3.31 -11.54 18.60
CA ILE A 320 3.53 -12.05 17.24
C ILE A 320 3.54 -13.57 17.23
N THR A 321 4.26 -14.21 18.15
CA THR A 321 4.33 -15.67 18.19
C THR A 321 2.97 -16.29 18.50
N ASP A 322 2.14 -15.65 19.34
CA ASP A 322 0.78 -16.12 19.65
C ASP A 322 -0.15 -15.99 18.44
N VAL A 323 -0.05 -14.89 17.66
CA VAL A 323 -0.78 -14.73 16.39
C VAL A 323 -0.37 -15.82 15.40
N MET A 324 0.92 -16.09 15.26
CA MET A 324 1.41 -17.15 14.39
C MET A 324 1.04 -18.55 14.87
N GLY A 325 1.09 -18.80 16.18
CA GLY A 325 0.67 -20.07 16.78
C GLY A 325 -0.83 -20.35 16.55
N LYS A 326 -1.68 -19.32 16.71
CA LYS A 326 -3.11 -19.40 16.37
C LYS A 326 -3.32 -19.67 14.88
N PHE A 327 -2.55 -19.03 14.00
CA PHE A 327 -2.59 -19.30 12.56
C PHE A 327 -2.21 -20.75 12.26
N VAL A 328 -1.11 -21.25 12.82
CA VAL A 328 -0.66 -22.64 12.62
C VAL A 328 -1.73 -23.63 13.08
N ALA A 329 -2.32 -23.40 14.25
CA ALA A 329 -3.32 -24.29 14.81
C ALA A 329 -4.64 -24.30 14.01
N LYS A 330 -5.07 -23.16 13.44
CA LYS A 330 -6.43 -23.00 12.88
C LYS A 330 -6.49 -22.88 11.36
N SER A 331 -5.45 -22.36 10.73
CA SER A 331 -5.48 -21.89 9.34
C SER A 331 -4.36 -22.45 8.45
N CYS A 332 -3.30 -23.00 9.04
CA CYS A 332 -2.23 -23.62 8.26
C CYS A 332 -2.75 -24.90 7.59
N PRO A 333 -2.70 -25.02 6.25
CA PRO A 333 -3.20 -26.20 5.56
C PRO A 333 -2.35 -27.45 5.80
N PHE A 334 -1.12 -27.29 6.29
CA PHE A 334 -0.23 -28.41 6.62
C PHE A 334 -0.50 -29.04 7.98
N ASN A 335 -1.36 -28.44 8.81
CA ASN A 335 -1.70 -29.00 10.13
C ASN A 335 -2.82 -30.06 10.04
N ASN A 336 -3.54 -30.13 8.92
CA ASN A 336 -4.59 -31.11 8.67
C ASN A 336 -4.10 -32.17 7.67
N PRO A 337 -4.61 -33.41 7.73
CA PRO A 337 -4.39 -34.39 6.66
C PRO A 337 -4.80 -33.83 5.29
N PHE A 338 -4.08 -34.26 4.26
CA PHE A 338 -4.46 -33.94 2.89
C PHE A 338 -5.83 -34.56 2.56
N GLU A 339 -6.71 -33.77 1.97
CA GLU A 339 -8.04 -34.21 1.53
C GLU A 339 -8.25 -33.75 0.08
N PRO A 340 -8.82 -34.54 -0.83
CA PRO A 340 -8.96 -34.14 -2.24
C PRO A 340 -9.59 -32.75 -2.46
N LYS A 341 -10.55 -32.34 -1.62
CA LYS A 341 -11.18 -31.01 -1.67
C LYS A 341 -10.23 -29.85 -1.33
N ASN A 342 -9.14 -30.10 -0.60
CA ASN A 342 -8.16 -29.08 -0.21
C ASN A 342 -6.91 -29.06 -1.10
N ALA A 343 -6.85 -29.91 -2.12
CA ALA A 343 -5.66 -30.10 -2.95
C ALA A 343 -5.11 -28.81 -3.56
N LYS A 344 -6.01 -27.90 -3.99
CA LYS A 344 -5.64 -26.62 -4.58
C LYS A 344 -4.99 -25.69 -3.55
N THR A 345 -5.63 -25.49 -2.40
CA THR A 345 -5.10 -24.69 -1.30
C THR A 345 -3.80 -25.29 -0.76
N TYR A 346 -3.73 -26.62 -0.64
CA TYR A 346 -2.50 -27.29 -0.22
C TYR A 346 -1.34 -27.00 -1.17
N ASN A 347 -1.54 -27.17 -2.48
CA ASN A 347 -0.51 -26.87 -3.48
C ASN A 347 -0.13 -25.37 -3.51
N TYR A 348 -1.10 -24.47 -3.35
CA TYR A 348 -0.85 -23.04 -3.23
C TYR A 348 0.13 -22.73 -2.09
N HIS A 349 -0.11 -23.30 -0.92
CA HIS A 349 0.77 -23.13 0.24
C HIS A 349 2.11 -23.86 0.10
N MET A 350 2.19 -24.96 -0.67
CA MET A 350 3.49 -25.57 -1.00
C MET A 350 4.35 -24.61 -1.82
N ARG A 351 3.74 -23.88 -2.78
CA ARG A 351 4.44 -22.93 -3.63
C ARG A 351 4.80 -21.63 -2.93
N TYR A 352 3.87 -21.05 -2.17
CA TYR A 352 4.00 -19.69 -1.62
C TYR A 352 4.20 -19.64 -0.10
N GLY A 353 4.20 -20.79 0.57
CA GLY A 353 4.16 -20.86 2.03
C GLY A 353 2.89 -20.20 2.57
N CYS A 354 3.02 -19.54 3.73
CA CYS A 354 1.93 -18.83 4.38
C CYS A 354 2.06 -17.30 4.23
N LYS A 355 2.74 -16.80 3.18
CA LYS A 355 3.01 -15.35 3.05
C LYS A 355 1.72 -14.53 2.96
N GLU A 356 0.76 -15.01 2.17
CA GLU A 356 -0.49 -14.30 1.88
C GLU A 356 -1.56 -14.48 2.97
N THR A 357 -1.48 -15.51 3.80
CA THR A 357 -2.55 -15.86 4.75
C THR A 357 -2.32 -15.33 6.17
N LYS A 358 -1.18 -14.68 6.42
CA LYS A 358 -0.91 -13.96 7.67
C LYS A 358 -1.81 -12.71 7.77
N SER A 359 -2.00 -12.21 8.99
CA SER A 359 -2.72 -10.95 9.20
C SER A 359 -2.01 -9.79 8.49
N LYS A 360 -2.80 -8.85 7.96
CA LYS A 360 -2.29 -7.70 7.21
C LYS A 360 -1.15 -6.95 7.92
N PRO A 361 -1.26 -6.57 9.22
CA PRO A 361 -0.15 -5.89 9.91
C PRO A 361 1.14 -6.72 9.90
N VAL A 362 1.04 -8.02 10.16
CA VAL A 362 2.21 -8.92 10.16
C VAL A 362 2.84 -9.00 8.77
N ARG A 363 2.04 -9.10 7.70
CA ARG A 363 2.56 -9.11 6.32
C ARG A 363 3.33 -7.82 6.00
N ILE A 364 2.72 -6.68 6.28
CA ILE A 364 3.29 -5.37 5.97
C ILE A 364 4.59 -5.12 6.73
N TYR A 365 4.62 -5.37 8.05
CA TYR A 365 5.86 -5.18 8.82
C TYR A 365 6.93 -6.18 8.43
N ALA A 366 6.59 -7.45 8.18
CA ALA A 366 7.55 -8.46 7.75
C ALA A 366 8.12 -8.16 6.35
N GLU A 367 7.34 -7.55 5.47
CA GLU A 367 7.79 -7.15 4.14
C GLU A 367 8.68 -5.90 4.20
N LEU A 368 8.24 -4.87 4.93
CA LEU A 368 8.81 -3.53 4.78
C LEU A 368 9.85 -3.18 5.84
N ALA A 369 9.78 -3.73 7.05
CA ALA A 369 10.81 -3.47 8.07
C ALA A 369 12.02 -4.38 7.83
N ASP A 370 13.22 -3.83 7.92
CA ASP A 370 14.47 -4.58 8.02
C ASP A 370 14.67 -5.13 9.44
N ILE A 371 14.23 -4.36 10.45
CA ILE A 371 14.33 -4.71 11.86
C ILE A 371 13.00 -4.41 12.55
N VAL A 372 12.49 -5.35 13.33
CA VAL A 372 11.36 -5.13 14.25
C VAL A 372 11.83 -5.39 15.68
N ILE A 373 11.80 -4.35 16.51
CA ILE A 373 12.28 -4.37 17.89
C ILE A 373 11.06 -4.44 18.82
N PHE A 374 11.07 -5.40 19.73
CA PHE A 374 10.07 -5.62 20.79
C PHE A 374 10.71 -5.38 22.16
N LYS A 375 9.89 -5.34 23.22
CA LYS A 375 10.39 -5.20 24.60
C LYS A 375 11.31 -6.36 25.04
N ASP A 376 11.06 -7.55 24.49
CA ASP A 376 11.65 -8.83 24.89
C ASP A 376 12.13 -9.66 23.69
N GLY A 377 12.34 -9.03 22.53
CA GLY A 377 12.86 -9.72 21.35
C GLY A 377 13.15 -8.79 20.18
N VAL A 378 13.86 -9.30 19.18
CA VAL A 378 14.13 -8.61 17.92
C VAL A 378 14.00 -9.57 16.75
N LEU A 379 13.41 -9.09 15.65
CA LEU A 379 13.31 -9.82 14.39
C LEU A 379 14.08 -9.05 13.31
N PHE A 380 14.83 -9.79 12.49
CA PHE A 380 15.51 -9.27 11.31
C PHE A 380 14.85 -9.86 10.07
N ASN A 381 14.64 -9.02 9.06
CA ASN A 381 14.09 -9.48 7.78
C ASN A 381 15.11 -10.41 7.08
N ALA A 382 14.60 -11.38 6.33
CA ALA A 382 15.42 -12.29 5.54
C ALA A 382 15.88 -11.65 4.23
N GLY A 383 15.16 -10.63 3.73
CA GLY A 383 15.51 -9.92 2.51
C GLY A 383 14.45 -9.74 1.48
#